data_AF-A0A8T1Y9C0-F1
#
_entry.id   AF-A0A8T1Y9C0-F1
#
_cell.length_a   1.000
_cell.length_b   1.000
_cell.length_c   1.000
_cell.angle_alpha   90.00
_cell.angle_beta   90.00
_cell.angle_gamma   90.00
#
_symmetry.space_group_name_H-M   'P 1'
#
loop_
_entity.id
_entity.type
_entity.pdbx_description
1 polymer ?
#
loop_
_entity_poly.entity_id
_entity_poly.type
_entity_poly.pdbx_seq_one_letter_code
_entity_poly.pdbx_strand_id
1 'polypeptide(L)'
;ILMNRIVCHAYIVFMICRTWEVPSTKLSDEGGVDEKRTRFGKIVLPVPAFNVINGGSHAGNKLAMQEFMILPVGASSFKEAMKMGDFAPNIQENKEGLELLKTAIEKAGYTGKVVIGMDVAASEFYSSDKKYDLNFKEENNDGSQKISGDALKDLYKSFVSEYPNVSIEDPFDQDDWENYVEMTVECGEKVQIVGDDLLVTNPKRVEKAINERSCNAVLLKSIEAVKMSKRAGWGVMASHHSGDTEDTFIADLSQGQIKTGAPCRSERLAKYNQQELRMHTGSLAKYEYLQEHLRNDPYRMEDMDLYSYVLYAKEACAALSYLAHKVVLTDKYRPESCCIIGNYYNLKGQHEKAVMYFRRALKLNKYLSAWTLMGHEYVEMKNTHAAIDAYRRAVDINPCDYRAWYGLGQAYEMMGMPFYALYYFRKSIFFLPNDSRLWIAMAK
;
A
#
# COMPACT_ATOMS: atom_id res chain seq x y z
N ILE A 1 -18.50 -3.50 -34.47
CA ILE A 1 -17.11 -2.97 -34.51
C ILE A 1 -17.00 -1.55 -33.92
N LEU A 2 -18.06 -0.72 -33.92
CA LEU A 2 -18.02 0.63 -33.30
C LEU A 2 -18.34 0.67 -31.78
N MET A 3 -18.99 -0.37 -31.23
CA MET A 3 -19.44 -0.40 -29.83
C MET A 3 -18.39 -0.93 -28.82
N ASN A 4 -17.33 -1.61 -29.30
CA ASN A 4 -16.28 -2.20 -28.45
C ASN A 4 -15.11 -1.24 -28.12
N ARG A 5 -15.00 -0.07 -28.76
CA ARG A 5 -13.93 0.91 -28.47
C ARG A 5 -14.28 1.89 -27.35
N ILE A 6 -15.58 2.13 -27.10
CA ILE A 6 -16.07 3.06 -26.07
C ILE A 6 -16.03 2.40 -24.67
N VAL A 7 -16.28 1.09 -24.58
CA VAL A 7 -16.28 0.36 -23.29
C VAL A 7 -14.88 0.20 -22.70
N CYS A 8 -13.82 0.19 -23.51
CA CYS A 8 -12.45 0.05 -23.00
C CYS A 8 -11.88 1.32 -22.35
N HIS A 9 -12.38 2.53 -22.70
CA HIS A 9 -11.79 3.78 -22.22
C HIS A 9 -12.40 4.28 -20.90
N ALA A 10 -13.71 4.13 -20.69
CA ALA A 10 -14.33 4.38 -19.38
C ALA A 10 -13.87 3.39 -18.30
N TYR A 11 -13.42 2.19 -18.71
CA TYR A 11 -12.86 1.19 -17.81
C TYR A 11 -11.52 1.62 -17.20
N ILE A 12 -10.73 2.50 -17.83
CA ILE A 12 -9.39 2.85 -17.37
C ILE A 12 -9.44 3.81 -16.18
N VAL A 13 -10.24 4.87 -16.21
CA VAL A 13 -10.47 5.73 -15.02
C VAL A 13 -11.11 4.93 -13.88
N PHE A 14 -12.04 4.03 -14.22
CA PHE A 14 -12.62 3.11 -13.25
C PHE A 14 -11.59 2.10 -12.68
N MET A 15 -10.61 1.67 -13.47
CA MET A 15 -9.50 0.78 -13.06
C MET A 15 -8.42 1.53 -12.28
N ILE A 16 -8.18 2.81 -12.54
CA ILE A 16 -7.26 3.67 -11.76
C ILE A 16 -7.86 4.00 -10.39
N CYS A 17 -9.19 4.12 -10.31
CA CYS A 17 -9.94 4.20 -9.05
C CYS A 17 -10.11 2.84 -8.37
N ARG A 18 -10.01 1.73 -9.10
CA ARG A 18 -10.01 0.37 -8.54
C ARG A 18 -8.62 -0.02 -8.07
N THR A 19 -8.55 -0.26 -6.79
CA THR A 19 -7.39 -0.81 -6.11
C THR A 19 -7.29 -2.31 -6.36
N TRP A 20 -6.11 -2.89 -6.10
CA TRP A 20 -5.87 -4.33 -6.13
C TRP A 20 -6.77 -5.04 -5.13
N GLU A 21 -7.98 -5.39 -5.54
CA GLU A 21 -8.84 -6.27 -4.77
C GLU A 21 -8.17 -7.63 -4.71
N VAL A 22 -7.77 -8.06 -3.51
CA VAL A 22 -7.40 -9.45 -3.28
C VAL A 22 -8.61 -10.31 -3.71
N PRO A 23 -8.49 -11.19 -4.73
CA PRO A 23 -9.61 -11.95 -5.23
C PRO A 23 -10.09 -12.88 -4.13
N SER A 24 -11.30 -12.65 -3.62
CA SER A 24 -12.01 -13.68 -2.86
C SER A 24 -12.37 -14.75 -3.89
N THR A 25 -11.60 -15.83 -3.95
CA THR A 25 -12.01 -17.02 -4.66
C THR A 25 -13.39 -17.41 -4.13
N LYS A 26 -14.37 -17.51 -5.03
CA LYS A 26 -15.67 -18.10 -4.72
C LYS A 26 -15.39 -19.54 -4.28
N LEU A 27 -15.37 -19.77 -2.97
CA LEU A 27 -15.61 -21.10 -2.42
C LEU A 27 -17.05 -21.42 -2.80
N SER A 28 -17.21 -22.48 -3.59
CA SER A 28 -18.50 -23.11 -3.86
C SER A 28 -19.25 -23.33 -2.54
N ASP A 29 -20.49 -22.87 -2.52
CA ASP A 29 -21.45 -23.00 -1.44
C ASP A 29 -21.57 -24.46 -0.99
N GLU A 30 -21.05 -24.80 0.19
CA GLU A 30 -21.58 -25.86 1.03
C GLU A 30 -21.49 -25.45 2.50
N GLY A 31 -22.65 -25.20 3.12
CA GLY A 31 -22.81 -25.07 4.57
C GLY A 31 -23.07 -23.65 5.06
N GLY A 32 -24.35 -23.31 5.24
CA GLY A 32 -24.79 -22.02 5.77
C GLY A 32 -24.22 -21.72 7.15
N VAL A 33 -23.46 -20.62 7.25
CA VAL A 33 -23.14 -19.94 8.50
C VAL A 33 -23.37 -18.45 8.31
N ASP A 34 -24.28 -17.94 9.14
CA ASP A 34 -24.78 -16.58 9.33
C ASP A 34 -23.85 -15.42 8.88
N GLU A 35 -24.28 -14.64 7.88
CA GLU A 35 -23.56 -13.52 7.23
C GLU A 35 -23.28 -12.29 8.12
N LYS A 36 -23.56 -12.32 9.43
CA LYS A 36 -23.57 -11.10 10.27
C LYS A 36 -22.27 -10.78 11.02
N ARG A 37 -21.13 -11.45 10.78
CA ARG A 37 -19.92 -11.27 11.62
C ARG A 37 -18.58 -10.92 10.98
N THR A 38 -18.53 -10.45 9.73
CA THR A 38 -17.26 -10.01 9.09
C THR A 38 -17.34 -8.59 8.53
N ARG A 39 -17.32 -7.56 9.40
CA ARG A 39 -17.05 -6.17 9.01
C ARG A 39 -15.56 -5.79 9.18
N PHE A 40 -14.66 -6.61 8.67
CA PHE A 40 -13.30 -6.13 8.37
C PHE A 40 -13.29 -5.78 6.88
N GLY A 41 -13.24 -4.48 6.55
CA GLY A 41 -13.15 -4.04 5.16
C GLY A 41 -11.92 -4.67 4.48
N LYS A 42 -12.08 -5.16 3.24
CA LYS A 42 -10.95 -5.66 2.44
C LYS A 42 -9.86 -4.58 2.42
N ILE A 43 -8.64 -4.94 2.83
CA ILE A 43 -7.46 -4.08 2.65
C ILE A 43 -7.18 -4.06 1.16
N VAL A 44 -7.09 -2.87 0.58
CA VAL A 44 -6.80 -2.69 -0.83
C VAL A 44 -5.51 -1.92 -1.00
N LEU A 45 -4.56 -2.52 -1.72
CA LEU A 45 -3.26 -1.91 -1.93
C LEU A 45 -3.31 -0.89 -3.06
N PRO A 46 -2.52 0.19 -2.94
CA PRO A 46 -2.54 1.23 -3.94
C PRO A 46 -1.78 0.84 -5.21
N VAL A 47 -2.15 1.42 -6.34
CA VAL A 47 -1.29 1.45 -7.53
C VAL A 47 -0.17 2.47 -7.27
N PRO A 48 1.11 2.07 -7.36
CA PRO A 48 2.21 3.02 -7.24
C PRO A 48 2.34 3.88 -8.51
N ALA A 49 2.56 5.18 -8.33
CA ALA A 49 2.96 6.10 -9.39
C ALA A 49 4.46 6.37 -9.25
N PHE A 50 5.26 5.72 -10.09
CA PHE A 50 6.71 5.83 -10.06
C PHE A 50 7.16 7.02 -10.87
N ASN A 51 7.87 7.97 -10.25
CA ASN A 51 8.53 9.04 -10.98
C ASN A 51 9.68 8.46 -11.83
N VAL A 52 9.77 8.85 -13.10
CA VAL A 52 10.79 8.39 -14.06
C VAL A 52 11.54 9.55 -14.72
N ILE A 53 10.85 10.63 -15.12
CA ILE A 53 11.46 11.77 -15.82
C ILE A 53 11.09 13.06 -15.10
N ASN A 54 12.09 13.90 -14.83
CA ASN A 54 11.89 15.22 -14.23
C ASN A 54 12.14 16.35 -15.24
N GLY A 55 11.35 17.41 -15.14
CA GLY A 55 11.45 18.67 -15.86
C GLY A 55 11.16 19.83 -14.92
N GLY A 56 10.54 20.90 -15.45
CA GLY A 56 10.17 22.09 -14.69
C GLY A 56 11.33 22.68 -13.90
N SER A 57 11.05 23.14 -12.68
CA SER A 57 12.04 23.68 -11.74
C SER A 57 12.96 22.60 -11.13
N HIS A 58 12.65 21.31 -11.31
CA HIS A 58 13.43 20.19 -10.80
C HIS A 58 14.58 19.75 -11.72
N ALA A 59 14.66 20.27 -12.95
CA ALA A 59 15.72 19.93 -13.90
C ALA A 59 16.12 21.13 -14.78
N GLY A 60 17.43 21.29 -15.01
CA GLY A 60 18.00 22.30 -15.91
C GLY A 60 17.78 22.04 -17.42
N ASN A 61 16.89 21.10 -17.75
CA ASN A 61 16.53 20.75 -19.11
C ASN A 61 15.44 21.70 -19.64
N LYS A 62 15.00 21.57 -20.90
CA LYS A 62 13.98 22.46 -21.51
C LYS A 62 12.53 22.05 -21.21
N LEU A 63 12.31 20.93 -20.53
CA LEU A 63 10.97 20.38 -20.32
C LEU A 63 10.18 21.25 -19.34
N ALA A 64 9.03 21.78 -19.76
CA ALA A 64 8.21 22.65 -18.90
C ALA A 64 7.54 21.87 -17.76
N MET A 65 6.95 20.71 -18.06
CA MET A 65 6.27 19.86 -17.06
C MET A 65 7.25 19.28 -16.06
N GLN A 66 6.82 19.17 -14.80
CA GLN A 66 7.68 18.85 -13.67
C GLN A 66 8.04 17.36 -13.53
N GLU A 67 7.07 16.45 -13.64
CA GLU A 67 7.33 15.00 -13.52
C GLU A 67 6.53 14.18 -14.53
N PHE A 68 7.13 13.10 -15.03
CA PHE A 68 6.44 12.04 -15.75
C PHE A 68 6.60 10.73 -15.00
N MET A 69 5.47 10.05 -14.85
CA MET A 69 5.34 8.86 -14.03
C MET A 69 4.81 7.67 -14.83
N ILE A 70 5.12 6.48 -14.37
CA ILE A 70 4.50 5.24 -14.84
C ILE A 70 3.67 4.59 -13.74
N LEU A 71 2.50 4.09 -14.13
CA LEU A 71 1.53 3.46 -13.25
C LEU A 71 1.23 2.04 -13.78
N PRO A 72 1.64 0.97 -13.09
CA PRO A 72 1.41 -0.41 -13.51
C PRO A 72 0.00 -0.90 -13.14
N VAL A 73 -1.04 -0.32 -13.75
CA VAL A 73 -2.46 -0.62 -13.46
C VAL A 73 -2.89 -2.04 -13.83
N GLY A 74 -2.17 -2.70 -14.73
CA GLY A 74 -2.45 -4.04 -15.25
C GLY A 74 -1.57 -5.15 -14.68
N ALA A 75 -0.86 -4.91 -13.57
CA ALA A 75 -0.25 -5.97 -12.76
C ALA A 75 -1.34 -6.96 -12.23
N SER A 76 -1.00 -7.85 -11.31
CA SER A 76 -1.96 -8.66 -10.53
C SER A 76 -1.80 -8.47 -9.03
N SER A 77 -0.69 -7.85 -8.63
CA SER A 77 -0.30 -7.61 -7.24
C SER A 77 0.65 -6.43 -7.16
N PHE A 78 0.77 -5.83 -5.98
CA PHE A 78 1.72 -4.74 -5.76
C PHE A 78 3.19 -5.18 -5.97
N LYS A 79 3.51 -6.45 -5.70
CA LYS A 79 4.84 -7.01 -5.98
C LYS A 79 5.14 -7.06 -7.48
N GLU A 80 4.16 -7.41 -8.30
CA GLU A 80 4.30 -7.35 -9.75
C GLU A 80 4.41 -5.91 -10.24
N ALA A 81 3.62 -4.99 -9.67
CA ALA A 81 3.72 -3.56 -9.95
C ALA A 81 5.13 -3.01 -9.66
N MET A 82 5.77 -3.40 -8.56
CA MET A 82 7.16 -3.02 -8.26
C MET A 82 8.14 -3.52 -9.34
N LYS A 83 7.99 -4.76 -9.82
CA LYS A 83 8.83 -5.28 -10.91
C LYS A 83 8.63 -4.55 -12.24
N MET A 84 7.41 -4.09 -12.51
CA MET A 84 7.12 -3.28 -13.70
C MET A 84 7.75 -1.88 -13.60
N GLY A 85 7.90 -1.34 -12.38
CA GLY A 85 8.52 -0.04 -12.11
C GLY A 85 10.05 -0.01 -12.17
N ASP A 86 10.71 -1.17 -12.11
CA ASP A 86 12.18 -1.30 -12.06
C ASP A 86 12.88 -1.01 -13.41
N PHE A 87 12.13 -0.69 -14.46
CA PHE A 87 12.68 -0.28 -15.75
C PHE A 87 12.65 1.25 -15.87
N ALA A 88 13.73 1.91 -15.44
CA ALA A 88 13.94 3.35 -15.65
C ALA A 88 15.09 3.56 -16.66
N PRO A 89 14.82 3.93 -17.92
CA PRO A 89 15.88 4.31 -18.85
C PRO A 89 16.55 5.63 -18.42
N ASN A 90 17.84 5.78 -18.72
CA ASN A 90 18.60 7.03 -18.50
C ASN A 90 18.35 7.98 -19.70
N ILE A 91 17.99 9.24 -19.47
CA ILE A 91 17.39 10.12 -20.51
C ILE A 91 18.13 11.47 -20.59
N GLN A 92 18.40 11.94 -21.82
CA GLN A 92 19.17 13.17 -22.07
C GLN A 92 18.48 14.24 -22.95
N GLU A 93 17.30 14.02 -23.57
CA GLU A 93 16.65 15.04 -24.43
C GLU A 93 15.13 15.25 -24.25
N ASN A 94 14.66 16.47 -24.62
CA ASN A 94 13.47 17.14 -24.07
C ASN A 94 12.16 17.12 -24.92
N LYS A 95 12.11 16.50 -26.12
CA LYS A 95 10.86 16.46 -26.92
C LYS A 95 10.11 15.13 -26.88
N GLU A 96 10.69 14.12 -26.23
CA GLU A 96 10.23 12.74 -26.31
C GLU A 96 9.78 12.16 -24.97
N GLY A 97 9.53 12.93 -23.90
CA GLY A 97 9.22 12.35 -22.57
C GLY A 97 8.11 11.28 -22.61
N LEU A 98 6.97 11.59 -23.23
CA LEU A 98 5.87 10.64 -23.42
C LEU A 98 6.18 9.55 -24.45
N GLU A 99 6.81 9.89 -25.58
CA GLU A 99 7.15 8.91 -26.64
C GLU A 99 8.23 7.92 -26.19
N LEU A 100 9.14 8.37 -25.35
CA LEU A 100 10.20 7.60 -24.72
C LEU A 100 9.63 6.68 -23.65
N LEU A 101 8.70 7.15 -22.81
CA LEU A 101 7.97 6.28 -21.89
C LEU A 101 7.15 5.24 -22.64
N LYS A 102 6.46 5.62 -23.71
CA LYS A 102 5.72 4.68 -24.57
C LYS A 102 6.65 3.63 -25.18
N THR A 103 7.78 4.04 -25.77
CA THR A 103 8.80 3.13 -26.32
C THR A 103 9.40 2.24 -25.24
N ALA A 104 9.65 2.76 -24.04
CA ALA A 104 10.16 2.02 -22.90
C ALA A 104 9.18 0.94 -22.42
N ILE A 105 7.91 1.29 -22.28
CA ILE A 105 6.83 0.37 -21.89
C ILE A 105 6.68 -0.75 -22.94
N GLU A 106 6.75 -0.41 -24.22
CA GLU A 106 6.71 -1.39 -25.32
C GLU A 106 7.91 -2.34 -25.29
N LYS A 107 9.13 -1.82 -25.13
CA LYS A 107 10.36 -2.64 -25.03
C LYS A 107 10.36 -3.54 -23.80
N ALA A 108 9.79 -3.08 -22.69
CA ALA A 108 9.64 -3.88 -21.47
C ALA A 108 8.52 -4.95 -21.57
N GLY A 109 7.72 -4.94 -22.64
CA GLY A 109 6.63 -5.90 -22.84
C GLY A 109 5.40 -5.63 -21.98
N TYR A 110 5.21 -4.38 -21.52
CA TYR A 110 4.13 -3.99 -20.61
C TYR A 110 3.05 -3.12 -21.27
N THR A 111 2.98 -3.10 -22.60
CA THR A 111 1.93 -2.40 -23.37
C THR A 111 0.53 -2.81 -22.89
N GLY A 112 -0.29 -1.81 -22.55
CA GLY A 112 -1.65 -2.02 -22.03
C GLY A 112 -1.72 -2.44 -20.55
N LYS A 113 -0.58 -2.69 -19.89
CA LYS A 113 -0.50 -2.96 -18.44
C LYS A 113 0.08 -1.79 -17.65
N VAL A 114 0.97 -1.00 -18.27
CA VAL A 114 1.52 0.22 -17.68
C VAL A 114 0.96 1.42 -18.44
N VAL A 115 0.48 2.40 -17.68
CA VAL A 115 -0.05 3.67 -18.18
C VAL A 115 0.80 4.82 -17.64
N ILE A 116 0.66 6.01 -18.23
CA ILE A 116 1.48 7.18 -17.92
C ILE A 116 0.66 8.15 -17.06
N GLY A 117 1.32 8.78 -16.10
CA GLY A 117 0.82 9.97 -15.41
C GLY A 117 1.82 11.12 -15.52
N MET A 118 1.38 12.34 -15.27
CA MET A 118 2.24 13.52 -15.27
C MET A 118 1.86 14.48 -14.16
N ASP A 119 2.86 15.18 -13.65
CA ASP A 119 2.74 16.35 -12.79
C ASP A 119 3.27 17.54 -13.57
N VAL A 120 2.36 18.45 -13.90
CA VAL A 120 2.68 19.60 -14.73
C VAL A 120 3.28 20.71 -13.89
N ALA A 121 2.77 20.93 -12.67
CA ALA A 121 3.06 22.09 -11.83
C ALA A 121 2.92 23.42 -12.60
N ALA A 122 1.77 23.63 -13.26
CA ALA A 122 1.59 24.72 -14.22
C ALA A 122 1.74 26.13 -13.63
N SER A 123 1.55 26.28 -12.31
CA SER A 123 1.80 27.52 -11.57
C SER A 123 3.23 28.06 -11.76
N GLU A 124 4.22 27.17 -11.93
CA GLU A 124 5.65 27.54 -12.07
C GLU A 124 5.94 28.30 -13.38
N PHE A 125 5.10 28.12 -14.40
CA PHE A 125 5.26 28.75 -15.71
C PHE A 125 4.03 29.57 -16.12
N TYR A 126 3.19 29.92 -15.16
CA TYR A 126 2.07 30.84 -15.37
C TYR A 126 2.54 32.29 -15.30
N SER A 127 2.24 33.05 -16.36
CA SER A 127 2.63 34.46 -16.52
C SER A 127 1.54 35.41 -16.04
N SER A 128 1.95 36.63 -15.68
CA SER A 128 1.04 37.70 -15.23
C SER A 128 -0.02 38.14 -16.25
N ASP A 129 0.17 37.83 -17.53
CA ASP A 129 -0.80 38.06 -18.62
C ASP A 129 -1.84 36.93 -18.77
N LYS A 130 -1.97 36.07 -17.76
CA LYS A 130 -2.88 34.91 -17.72
C LYS A 130 -2.62 33.89 -18.84
N LYS A 131 -1.34 33.63 -19.09
CA LYS A 131 -0.87 32.66 -20.10
C LYS A 131 0.19 31.75 -19.51
N TYR A 132 0.39 30.61 -20.15
CA TYR A 132 1.35 29.59 -19.76
C TYR A 132 2.56 29.61 -20.69
N ASP A 133 3.75 29.74 -20.12
CA ASP A 133 5.01 29.90 -20.84
C ASP A 133 5.80 28.58 -20.88
N LEU A 134 5.65 27.81 -21.96
CA LEU A 134 6.31 26.50 -22.06
C LEU A 134 7.83 26.57 -22.26
N ASN A 135 8.41 27.75 -22.48
CA ASN A 135 9.85 27.95 -22.59
C ASN A 135 10.41 28.92 -21.53
N PHE A 136 9.74 29.01 -20.37
CA PHE A 136 10.10 29.91 -19.26
C PHE A 136 11.56 29.77 -18.76
N LYS A 137 12.21 28.64 -19.04
CA LYS A 137 13.62 28.37 -18.67
C LYS A 137 14.64 28.86 -19.69
N GLU A 138 14.23 29.33 -20.87
CA GLU A 138 15.17 29.80 -21.90
C GLU A 138 15.66 31.23 -21.59
N GLU A 139 16.99 31.43 -21.60
CA GLU A 139 17.60 32.74 -21.30
C GLU A 139 17.18 33.85 -22.30
N ASN A 140 16.91 33.48 -23.56
CA ASN A 140 16.46 34.38 -24.63
C ASN A 140 14.97 34.19 -24.94
N ASN A 141 14.13 33.99 -23.92
CA ASN A 141 12.70 33.81 -24.11
C ASN A 141 12.04 35.10 -24.64
N ASP A 142 11.55 35.04 -25.88
CA ASP A 142 10.85 36.13 -26.56
C ASP A 142 9.33 36.16 -26.29
N GLY A 143 8.83 35.22 -25.47
CA GLY A 143 7.42 35.02 -25.16
C GLY A 143 6.61 34.37 -26.29
N SER A 144 7.26 33.87 -27.34
CA SER A 144 6.58 33.27 -28.50
C SER A 144 5.89 31.93 -28.19
N GLN A 145 6.32 31.21 -27.15
CA GLN A 145 5.71 29.95 -26.71
C GLN A 145 4.68 30.13 -25.58
N LYS A 146 4.23 31.37 -25.33
CA LYS A 146 3.13 31.62 -24.39
C LYS A 146 1.80 31.21 -25.01
N ILE A 147 1.10 30.32 -24.34
CA ILE A 147 -0.19 29.78 -24.78
C ILE A 147 -1.30 30.10 -23.77
N SER A 148 -2.54 30.18 -24.23
CA SER A 148 -3.70 30.35 -23.34
C SER A 148 -4.02 29.05 -22.60
N GLY A 149 -4.84 29.14 -21.53
CA GLY A 149 -5.38 27.96 -20.86
C GLY A 149 -6.12 27.02 -21.82
N ASP A 150 -6.91 27.56 -22.74
CA ASP A 150 -7.56 26.79 -23.81
C ASP A 150 -6.58 26.02 -24.70
N ALA A 151 -5.51 26.67 -25.15
CA ALA A 151 -4.50 26.02 -25.99
C ALA A 151 -3.71 24.96 -25.20
N LEU A 152 -3.50 25.18 -23.91
CA LEU A 152 -2.86 24.20 -23.01
C LEU A 152 -3.79 22.99 -22.74
N LYS A 153 -5.09 23.22 -22.57
CA LYS A 153 -6.13 22.18 -22.49
C LYS A 153 -6.13 21.31 -23.75
N ASP A 154 -6.09 21.92 -24.93
CA ASP A 154 -6.04 21.20 -26.21
C ASP A 154 -4.74 20.39 -26.37
N LEU A 155 -3.61 20.90 -25.84
CA LEU A 155 -2.36 20.15 -25.76
C LEU A 155 -2.49 18.91 -24.85
N TYR A 156 -3.12 19.02 -23.68
CA TYR A 156 -3.37 17.85 -22.84
C TYR A 156 -4.30 16.85 -23.50
N LYS A 157 -5.32 17.31 -24.22
CA LYS A 157 -6.22 16.44 -24.98
C LYS A 157 -5.49 15.67 -26.07
N SER A 158 -4.51 16.28 -26.75
CA SER A 158 -3.69 15.54 -27.72
C SER A 158 -2.88 14.45 -27.00
N PHE A 159 -2.28 14.75 -25.84
CA PHE A 159 -1.53 13.75 -25.06
C PHE A 159 -2.39 12.56 -24.63
N VAL A 160 -3.61 12.81 -24.18
CA VAL A 160 -4.56 11.78 -23.75
C VAL A 160 -5.02 10.92 -24.93
N SER A 161 -5.03 11.47 -26.14
CA SER A 161 -5.43 10.75 -27.35
C SER A 161 -4.30 9.93 -27.98
N GLU A 162 -3.05 10.41 -27.89
CA GLU A 162 -1.88 9.82 -28.54
C GLU A 162 -1.13 8.84 -27.64
N TYR A 163 -1.19 9.04 -26.32
CA TYR A 163 -0.44 8.27 -25.33
C TYR A 163 -1.40 7.65 -24.31
N PRO A 164 -1.01 6.56 -23.62
CA PRO A 164 -1.77 6.01 -22.50
C PRO A 164 -1.64 6.89 -21.25
N ASN A 165 -1.83 8.22 -21.40
CA ASN A 165 -1.79 9.19 -20.31
C ASN A 165 -3.15 9.25 -19.63
N VAL A 166 -3.18 8.89 -18.36
CA VAL A 166 -4.43 8.64 -17.63
C VAL A 166 -4.57 9.43 -16.34
N SER A 167 -3.52 10.16 -15.94
CA SER A 167 -3.53 10.99 -14.74
C SER A 167 -2.70 12.25 -14.97
N ILE A 168 -3.30 13.42 -14.77
CA ILE A 168 -2.64 14.73 -14.91
C ILE A 168 -2.82 15.48 -13.59
N GLU A 169 -1.71 15.80 -12.96
CA GLU A 169 -1.61 16.60 -11.73
C GLU A 169 -1.24 18.04 -12.07
N ASP A 170 -1.95 18.96 -11.42
CA ASP A 170 -1.84 20.41 -11.55
C ASP A 170 -1.71 20.95 -12.99
N PRO A 171 -2.68 20.65 -13.89
CA PRO A 171 -2.65 21.06 -15.30
C PRO A 171 -2.66 22.57 -15.52
N PHE A 172 -3.16 23.35 -14.57
CA PHE A 172 -3.31 24.81 -14.62
C PHE A 172 -2.87 25.44 -13.31
N ASP A 173 -2.67 26.76 -13.33
CA ASP A 173 -2.30 27.56 -12.16
C ASP A 173 -3.27 27.32 -10.98
N GLN A 174 -2.74 27.42 -9.76
CA GLN A 174 -3.46 27.18 -8.52
C GLN A 174 -4.79 27.95 -8.37
N ASP A 175 -4.99 29.07 -9.05
CA ASP A 175 -6.20 29.88 -9.00
C ASP A 175 -6.97 29.95 -10.35
N ASP A 176 -6.56 29.17 -11.36
CA ASP A 176 -7.23 29.10 -12.66
C ASP A 176 -8.40 28.10 -12.69
N TRP A 177 -9.39 28.34 -11.81
CA TRP A 177 -10.56 27.46 -11.60
C TRP A 177 -11.37 27.22 -12.88
N GLU A 178 -11.43 28.21 -13.77
CA GLU A 178 -12.20 28.13 -15.02
C GLU A 178 -11.66 27.02 -15.93
N ASN A 179 -10.34 27.03 -16.21
CA ASN A 179 -9.72 26.01 -17.07
C ASN A 179 -9.76 24.61 -16.44
N TYR A 180 -9.65 24.50 -15.11
CA TYR A 180 -9.83 23.23 -14.39
C TYR A 180 -11.23 22.62 -14.61
N VAL A 181 -12.27 23.43 -14.47
CA VAL A 181 -13.66 22.98 -14.67
C VAL A 181 -13.89 22.56 -16.12
N GLU A 182 -13.44 23.37 -17.08
CA GLU A 182 -13.58 23.05 -18.50
C GLU A 182 -12.88 21.73 -18.88
N MET A 183 -11.63 21.55 -18.45
CA MET A 183 -10.89 20.32 -18.69
C MET A 183 -11.56 19.12 -18.01
N THR A 184 -12.04 19.26 -16.79
CA THR A 184 -12.74 18.17 -16.07
C THR A 184 -14.04 17.78 -16.76
N VAL A 185 -14.79 18.73 -17.29
CA VAL A 185 -16.00 18.46 -18.08
C VAL A 185 -15.67 17.74 -19.39
N GLU A 186 -14.60 18.14 -20.09
CA GLU A 186 -14.27 17.58 -21.41
C GLU A 186 -13.57 16.22 -21.35
N CYS A 187 -12.66 15.99 -20.40
CA CYS A 187 -11.84 14.77 -20.33
C CYS A 187 -11.84 14.04 -18.99
N GLY A 188 -12.52 14.55 -17.96
CA GLY A 188 -12.52 13.96 -16.61
C GLY A 188 -13.13 12.55 -16.51
N GLU A 189 -13.88 12.09 -17.51
CA GLU A 189 -14.33 10.69 -17.60
C GLU A 189 -13.25 9.71 -18.09
N LYS A 190 -12.24 10.23 -18.81
CA LYS A 190 -11.15 9.45 -19.42
C LYS A 190 -9.81 9.60 -18.69
N VAL A 191 -9.66 10.67 -17.93
CA VAL A 191 -8.41 11.07 -17.29
C VAL A 191 -8.68 11.47 -15.85
N GLN A 192 -7.82 11.01 -14.95
CA GLN A 192 -7.77 11.52 -13.59
C GLN A 192 -7.12 12.90 -13.59
N ILE A 193 -7.80 13.90 -13.05
CA ILE A 193 -7.28 15.25 -12.84
C ILE A 193 -7.05 15.40 -11.34
N VAL A 194 -5.77 15.50 -10.96
CA VAL A 194 -5.31 15.57 -9.57
C VAL A 194 -5.02 17.04 -9.23
N GLY A 195 -5.57 17.53 -8.13
CA GLY A 195 -5.13 18.82 -7.56
C GLY A 195 -4.17 18.63 -6.38
N ASP A 196 -2.96 19.19 -6.47
CA ASP A 196 -2.08 19.49 -5.31
C ASP A 196 -2.14 20.98 -5.00
N ASP A 197 -1.60 21.85 -5.85
CA ASP A 197 -1.55 23.30 -5.66
C ASP A 197 -2.95 23.95 -5.70
N LEU A 198 -3.86 23.43 -6.53
CA LEU A 198 -5.26 23.88 -6.56
C LEU A 198 -5.93 23.69 -5.17
N LEU A 199 -5.60 22.61 -4.48
CA LEU A 199 -6.31 22.18 -3.28
C LEU A 199 -5.53 22.50 -2.00
N VAL A 200 -4.20 22.51 -2.05
CA VAL A 200 -3.24 22.60 -0.93
C VAL A 200 -3.64 21.77 0.29
N THR A 201 -4.31 20.64 0.05
CA THR A 201 -4.96 19.81 1.09
C THR A 201 -5.84 20.61 2.08
N ASN A 202 -6.41 21.75 1.64
CA ASN A 202 -7.27 22.61 2.46
C ASN A 202 -8.75 22.21 2.29
N PRO A 203 -9.46 21.84 3.38
CA PRO A 203 -10.86 21.41 3.29
C PRO A 203 -11.79 22.39 2.57
N LYS A 204 -11.57 23.71 2.71
CA LYS A 204 -12.40 24.72 2.03
C LYS A 204 -12.18 24.74 0.51
N ARG A 205 -10.93 24.57 0.06
CA ARG A 205 -10.64 24.47 -1.38
C ARG A 205 -11.14 23.15 -1.95
N VAL A 206 -11.03 22.05 -1.19
CA VAL A 206 -11.60 20.75 -1.57
C VAL A 206 -13.13 20.83 -1.70
N GLU A 207 -13.81 21.47 -0.75
CA GLU A 207 -15.26 21.69 -0.82
C GLU A 207 -15.65 22.53 -2.04
N LYS A 208 -14.94 23.64 -2.30
CA LYS A 208 -15.14 24.46 -3.50
C LYS A 208 -14.96 23.62 -4.77
N ALA A 209 -13.88 22.86 -4.87
CA ALA A 209 -13.56 22.05 -6.03
C ALA A 209 -14.58 20.92 -6.28
N ILE A 210 -15.15 20.34 -5.21
CA ILE A 210 -16.25 19.37 -5.32
C ILE A 210 -17.51 20.04 -5.88
N ASN A 211 -17.86 21.22 -5.38
CA ASN A 211 -19.06 21.95 -5.79
C ASN A 211 -18.98 22.43 -7.24
N GLU A 212 -17.81 22.92 -7.65
CA GLU A 212 -17.55 23.43 -9.01
C GLU A 212 -17.16 22.33 -10.00
N ARG A 213 -16.88 21.10 -9.52
CA ARG A 213 -16.38 19.96 -10.31
C ARG A 213 -15.07 20.27 -11.04
N SER A 214 -14.15 20.94 -10.34
CA SER A 214 -12.88 21.43 -10.90
C SER A 214 -11.83 20.32 -11.10
N CYS A 215 -11.94 19.20 -10.38
CA CYS A 215 -11.08 18.03 -10.56
C CYS A 215 -11.81 16.77 -10.09
N ASN A 216 -11.17 15.60 -10.20
CA ASN A 216 -11.76 14.31 -9.81
C ASN A 216 -10.85 13.47 -8.89
N ALA A 217 -9.70 14.01 -8.50
CA ALA A 217 -8.80 13.41 -7.52
C ALA A 217 -8.04 14.47 -6.70
N VAL A 218 -7.62 14.07 -5.50
CA VAL A 218 -6.83 14.91 -4.58
C VAL A 218 -5.46 14.29 -4.36
N LEU A 219 -4.41 15.13 -4.37
CA LEU A 219 -3.09 14.75 -3.85
C LEU A 219 -3.07 14.97 -2.34
N LEU A 220 -2.80 13.90 -1.58
CA LEU A 220 -3.17 13.85 -0.18
C LEU A 220 -2.01 14.07 0.81
N LYS A 221 -2.21 14.98 1.76
CA LYS A 221 -1.43 15.13 3.01
C LYS A 221 -2.28 15.11 4.32
N SER A 222 -3.62 14.98 4.29
CA SER A 222 -4.53 15.03 5.48
C SER A 222 -5.76 14.10 5.41
N ILE A 223 -6.19 13.53 6.55
CA ILE A 223 -7.31 12.56 6.68
C ILE A 223 -8.69 13.16 6.38
N GLU A 224 -8.92 14.42 6.75
CA GLU A 224 -10.23 15.06 6.55
C GLU A 224 -10.55 15.21 5.05
N ALA A 225 -9.56 15.66 4.29
CA ALA A 225 -9.64 15.76 2.82
C ALA A 225 -9.92 14.39 2.18
N VAL A 226 -9.29 13.29 2.65
CA VAL A 226 -9.59 11.91 2.18
C VAL A 226 -11.09 11.65 2.27
N LYS A 227 -11.67 11.90 3.46
CA LYS A 227 -13.06 11.56 3.74
C LYS A 227 -14.00 12.39 2.88
N MET A 228 -13.70 13.66 2.65
CA MET A 228 -14.48 14.54 1.77
C MET A 228 -14.41 14.05 0.32
N SER A 229 -13.22 13.83 -0.21
CA SER A 229 -13.00 13.36 -1.58
C SER A 229 -13.64 11.99 -1.83
N LYS A 230 -13.48 11.02 -0.92
CA LYS A 230 -14.14 9.71 -1.04
C LYS A 230 -15.66 9.81 -1.04
N ARG A 231 -16.26 10.66 -0.20
CA ARG A 231 -17.72 10.89 -0.20
C ARG A 231 -18.21 11.52 -1.51
N ALA A 232 -17.37 12.33 -2.15
CA ALA A 232 -17.64 12.91 -3.46
C ALA A 232 -17.34 11.95 -4.64
N GLY A 233 -16.87 10.73 -4.37
CA GLY A 233 -16.51 9.74 -5.39
C GLY A 233 -15.16 9.99 -6.06
N TRP A 234 -14.32 10.86 -5.50
CA TRP A 234 -13.02 11.23 -6.07
C TRP A 234 -11.93 10.18 -5.79
N GLY A 235 -10.95 10.15 -6.69
CA GLY A 235 -9.67 9.47 -6.48
C GLY A 235 -8.88 10.10 -5.34
N VAL A 236 -8.06 9.30 -4.67
CA VAL A 236 -7.14 9.77 -3.62
C VAL A 236 -5.77 9.19 -3.90
N MET A 237 -4.80 10.07 -4.12
CA MET A 237 -3.40 9.72 -4.32
C MET A 237 -2.59 10.21 -3.12
N ALA A 238 -2.11 9.28 -2.30
CA ALA A 238 -1.19 9.63 -1.21
C ALA A 238 0.16 10.04 -1.80
N SER A 239 0.74 11.15 -1.32
CA SER A 239 1.97 11.67 -1.89
C SER A 239 3.07 11.87 -0.86
N HIS A 240 4.31 11.82 -1.34
CA HIS A 240 5.51 12.17 -0.61
C HIS A 240 5.81 13.67 -0.67
N HIS A 241 6.82 14.10 0.10
CA HIS A 241 7.43 15.42 -0.05
C HIS A 241 8.84 15.32 -0.65
N SER A 242 9.29 16.38 -1.33
CA SER A 242 10.64 16.44 -1.93
C SER A 242 11.74 16.13 -0.90
N GLY A 243 11.63 16.69 0.31
CA GLY A 243 12.39 16.28 1.49
C GLY A 243 11.64 15.24 2.32
N ASP A 244 11.99 13.97 2.15
CA ASP A 244 11.34 12.83 2.83
C ASP A 244 12.30 12.11 3.78
N THR A 245 11.77 11.24 4.62
CA THR A 245 12.52 10.49 5.64
C THR A 245 12.29 8.99 5.50
N GLU A 246 12.88 8.16 6.35
CA GLU A 246 12.58 6.72 6.39
C GLU A 246 11.21 6.40 7.02
N ASP A 247 10.46 7.41 7.49
CA ASP A 247 9.11 7.23 8.01
C ASP A 247 8.16 6.72 6.91
N THR A 248 7.34 5.71 7.24
CA THR A 248 6.47 5.01 6.28
C THR A 248 4.99 5.34 6.44
N PHE A 249 4.62 6.34 7.23
CA PHE A 249 3.24 6.70 7.58
C PHE A 249 2.31 6.84 6.37
N ILE A 250 2.79 7.46 5.28
CA ILE A 250 1.97 7.65 4.07
C ILE A 250 1.64 6.32 3.36
N ALA A 251 2.47 5.28 3.54
CA ALA A 251 2.16 3.96 3.02
C ALA A 251 0.93 3.39 3.72
N ASP A 252 0.84 3.52 5.04
CA ASP A 252 -0.32 3.07 5.82
C ASP A 252 -1.58 3.93 5.57
N LEU A 253 -1.40 5.23 5.29
CA LEU A 253 -2.49 6.15 4.99
C LEU A 253 -3.09 5.96 3.57
N SER A 254 -2.29 5.47 2.62
CA SER A 254 -2.70 5.36 1.21
C SER A 254 -3.93 4.47 0.97
N GLN A 255 -4.81 4.92 0.07
CA GLN A 255 -6.05 4.24 -0.31
C GLN A 255 -6.42 4.49 -1.78
N GLY A 256 -5.94 3.66 -2.70
CA GLY A 256 -6.12 3.95 -4.12
C GLY A 256 -4.83 3.88 -4.88
N GLN A 257 -4.07 4.96 -4.68
CA GLN A 257 -2.87 5.25 -5.41
C GLN A 257 -1.85 5.85 -4.44
N ILE A 258 -0.57 5.68 -4.75
CA ILE A 258 0.53 6.27 -3.97
C ILE A 258 1.62 6.79 -4.91
N LYS A 259 1.93 8.08 -4.82
CA LYS A 259 3.06 8.75 -5.47
C LYS A 259 4.16 8.91 -4.42
N THR A 260 5.08 7.95 -4.32
CA THR A 260 6.19 8.01 -3.35
C THR A 260 7.56 7.97 -4.02
N GLY A 261 7.65 8.50 -5.24
CA GLY A 261 8.90 8.71 -5.97
C GLY A 261 9.32 7.51 -6.83
N ALA A 262 10.51 7.59 -7.41
CA ALA A 262 11.11 6.47 -8.14
C ALA A 262 11.37 5.27 -7.19
N PRO A 263 11.43 4.03 -7.69
CA PRO A 263 11.81 2.86 -6.90
C PRO A 263 13.33 2.82 -6.62
N CYS A 264 13.89 3.95 -6.19
CA CYS A 264 15.28 4.12 -5.80
C CYS A 264 15.36 5.10 -4.63
N ARG A 265 16.47 5.08 -3.90
CA ARG A 265 16.70 5.85 -2.65
C ARG A 265 15.83 5.36 -1.49
N SER A 266 16.45 5.18 -0.33
CA SER A 266 15.87 4.44 0.80
C SER A 266 14.61 5.11 1.36
N GLU A 267 14.57 6.45 1.41
CA GLU A 267 13.41 7.20 1.87
C GLU A 267 12.16 6.98 1.02
N ARG A 268 12.31 6.56 -0.25
CA ARG A 268 11.22 6.19 -1.15
C ARG A 268 10.88 4.72 -1.01
N LEU A 269 11.91 3.88 -1.05
CA LEU A 269 11.80 2.42 -0.91
C LEU A 269 11.16 1.99 0.41
N ALA A 270 11.39 2.71 1.51
CA ALA A 270 10.79 2.42 2.81
C ALA A 270 9.25 2.34 2.73
N LYS A 271 8.62 3.25 1.98
CA LYS A 271 7.15 3.25 1.79
C LYS A 271 6.70 2.09 0.93
N TYR A 272 7.41 1.81 -0.17
CA TYR A 272 7.10 0.67 -1.03
C TYR A 272 7.23 -0.66 -0.27
N ASN A 273 8.30 -0.83 0.51
CA ASN A 273 8.51 -2.00 1.37
C ASN A 273 7.41 -2.12 2.43
N GLN A 274 6.98 -1.02 3.03
CA GLN A 274 5.86 -1.02 3.99
C GLN A 274 4.55 -1.48 3.33
N GLN A 275 4.27 -1.13 2.08
CA GLN A 275 3.08 -1.64 1.37
C GLN A 275 3.13 -3.15 1.14
N GLU A 276 4.31 -3.70 0.83
CA GLU A 276 4.49 -5.14 0.74
C GLU A 276 4.28 -5.79 2.12
N LEU A 277 4.78 -5.19 3.19
CA LEU A 277 4.51 -5.62 4.56
C LEU A 277 3.02 -5.54 4.93
N ARG A 278 2.25 -4.58 4.41
CA ARG A 278 0.79 -4.51 4.60
C ARG A 278 0.04 -5.69 3.99
N MET A 279 0.57 -6.35 2.96
CA MET A 279 0.05 -7.67 2.53
C MET A 279 0.18 -8.71 3.64
N HIS A 280 1.28 -8.64 4.40
CA HIS A 280 1.64 -9.61 5.41
C HIS A 280 1.03 -9.34 6.78
N THR A 281 0.35 -8.20 7.00
CA THR A 281 -0.32 -7.85 8.27
C THR A 281 -1.81 -8.17 8.28
N GLY A 282 -2.49 -8.28 7.13
CA GLY A 282 -3.84 -8.84 7.06
C GLY A 282 -3.82 -10.36 7.20
N SER A 283 -4.44 -10.93 8.23
CA SER A 283 -4.39 -12.40 8.47
C SER A 283 -4.93 -13.21 7.27
N LEU A 284 -5.87 -12.65 6.51
CA LEU A 284 -6.44 -13.27 5.30
C LEU A 284 -5.52 -13.14 4.08
N ALA A 285 -4.93 -11.97 3.83
CA ALA A 285 -4.01 -11.76 2.71
C ALA A 285 -2.70 -12.55 2.91
N LYS A 286 -2.21 -12.62 4.16
CA LYS A 286 -1.07 -13.46 4.54
C LYS A 286 -1.37 -14.95 4.32
N TYR A 287 -2.59 -15.38 4.60
CA TYR A 287 -3.03 -16.76 4.37
C TYR A 287 -2.98 -17.14 2.89
N GLU A 288 -3.54 -16.30 2.01
CA GLU A 288 -3.61 -16.55 0.57
C GLU A 288 -2.22 -16.49 -0.10
N TYR A 289 -1.41 -15.50 0.27
CA TYR A 289 -0.01 -15.38 -0.18
C TYR A 289 0.80 -16.63 0.15
N LEU A 290 0.73 -17.10 1.40
CA LEU A 290 1.49 -18.28 1.85
C LEU A 290 0.99 -19.55 1.16
N GLN A 291 -0.31 -19.67 0.90
CA GLN A 291 -0.87 -20.79 0.12
C GLN A 291 -0.42 -20.81 -1.34
N GLU A 292 -0.32 -19.66 -2.00
CA GLU A 292 0.20 -19.57 -3.36
C GLU A 292 1.68 -19.96 -3.44
N HIS A 293 2.48 -19.49 -2.49
CA HIS A 293 3.90 -19.85 -2.43
C HIS A 293 4.11 -21.34 -2.13
N LEU A 294 3.26 -21.95 -1.29
CA LEU A 294 3.25 -23.41 -1.08
C LEU A 294 2.89 -24.22 -2.34
N ARG A 295 2.14 -23.64 -3.27
CA ARG A 295 1.82 -24.26 -4.57
C ARG A 295 2.99 -24.15 -5.54
N ASN A 296 3.68 -23.01 -5.56
CA ASN A 296 4.79 -22.75 -6.48
C ASN A 296 6.11 -23.38 -6.01
N ASP A 297 6.36 -23.41 -4.70
CA ASP A 297 7.49 -24.08 -4.08
C ASP A 297 7.03 -24.96 -2.90
N PRO A 298 6.75 -26.25 -3.15
CA PRO A 298 6.25 -27.16 -2.13
C PRO A 298 7.23 -27.43 -0.98
N TYR A 299 8.52 -27.13 -1.12
CA TYR A 299 9.55 -27.46 -0.13
C TYR A 299 10.02 -26.24 0.67
N ARG A 300 9.52 -25.03 0.37
CA ARG A 300 9.83 -23.82 1.14
C ARG A 300 9.39 -23.95 2.60
N MET A 301 10.33 -23.69 3.51
CA MET A 301 10.12 -23.76 4.97
C MET A 301 10.16 -22.39 5.66
N GLU A 302 10.62 -21.35 4.97
CA GLU A 302 10.63 -19.98 5.47
C GLU A 302 9.20 -19.46 5.68
N ASP A 303 8.98 -18.76 6.80
CA ASP A 303 7.70 -18.13 7.19
C ASP A 303 6.51 -19.10 7.37
N MET A 304 6.76 -20.42 7.33
CA MET A 304 5.70 -21.42 7.50
C MET A 304 5.19 -21.50 8.95
N ASP A 305 5.96 -21.03 9.93
CA ASP A 305 5.52 -20.83 11.30
C ASP A 305 4.42 -19.76 11.38
N LEU A 306 4.55 -18.65 10.63
CA LEU A 306 3.53 -17.63 10.50
C LEU A 306 2.27 -18.18 9.83
N TYR A 307 2.41 -19.03 8.80
CA TYR A 307 1.27 -19.72 8.18
C TYR A 307 0.54 -20.60 9.20
N SER A 308 1.30 -21.38 9.99
CA SER A 308 0.73 -22.24 11.03
C SER A 308 0.01 -21.47 12.12
N TYR A 309 0.50 -20.28 12.47
CA TYR A 309 -0.16 -19.39 13.43
C TYR A 309 -1.51 -18.88 12.88
N VAL A 310 -1.56 -18.51 11.60
CA VAL A 310 -2.82 -18.12 10.96
C VAL A 310 -3.81 -19.29 10.92
N LEU A 311 -3.33 -20.49 10.60
CA LEU A 311 -4.15 -21.70 10.62
C LEU A 311 -4.69 -22.02 12.02
N TYR A 312 -3.85 -21.85 13.04
CA TYR A 312 -4.23 -21.99 14.45
C TYR A 312 -5.31 -20.96 14.83
N ALA A 313 -5.12 -19.68 14.50
CA ALA A 313 -6.08 -18.62 14.80
C ALA A 313 -7.42 -18.77 14.06
N LYS A 314 -7.44 -19.47 12.92
CA LYS A 314 -8.65 -19.84 12.17
C LYS A 314 -9.25 -21.18 12.61
N GLU A 315 -8.65 -21.85 13.60
CA GLU A 315 -9.03 -23.18 14.08
C GLU A 315 -9.09 -24.24 12.96
N ALA A 316 -8.24 -24.09 11.93
CA ALA A 316 -8.24 -24.93 10.74
C ALA A 316 -7.47 -26.26 10.98
N CYS A 317 -8.05 -27.14 11.80
CA CYS A 317 -7.43 -28.40 12.25
C CYS A 317 -6.85 -29.27 11.13
N ALA A 318 -7.59 -29.48 10.05
CA ALA A 318 -7.17 -30.36 8.95
C ALA A 318 -5.93 -29.81 8.21
N ALA A 319 -5.95 -28.52 7.88
CA ALA A 319 -4.85 -27.87 7.18
C ALA A 319 -3.60 -27.74 8.05
N LEU A 320 -3.77 -27.44 9.34
CA LEU A 320 -2.64 -27.41 10.29
C LEU A 320 -2.04 -28.81 10.51
N SER A 321 -2.87 -29.85 10.58
CA SER A 321 -2.40 -31.23 10.66
C SER A 321 -1.62 -31.66 9.42
N TYR A 322 -2.12 -31.29 8.23
CA TYR A 322 -1.43 -31.58 6.97
C TYR A 322 -0.06 -30.87 6.91
N LEU A 323 -0.03 -29.58 7.27
CA LEU A 323 1.22 -28.81 7.33
C LEU A 323 2.20 -29.43 8.33
N ALA A 324 1.75 -29.76 9.54
CA ALA A 324 2.59 -30.38 10.57
C ALA A 324 3.18 -31.73 10.11
N HIS A 325 2.41 -32.56 9.42
CA HIS A 325 2.91 -33.82 8.85
C HIS A 325 3.94 -33.58 7.75
N LYS A 326 3.67 -32.61 6.86
CA LYS A 326 4.55 -32.24 5.75
C LYS A 326 5.91 -31.75 6.26
N VAL A 327 5.94 -30.85 7.24
CA VAL A 327 7.21 -30.30 7.77
C VAL A 327 8.08 -31.33 8.49
N VAL A 328 7.47 -32.37 9.06
CA VAL A 328 8.21 -33.49 9.64
C VAL A 328 8.93 -34.30 8.56
N LEU A 329 8.32 -34.45 7.38
CA LEU A 329 8.91 -35.18 6.25
C LEU A 329 9.97 -34.38 5.51
N THR A 330 9.85 -33.05 5.46
CA THR A 330 10.83 -32.20 4.76
C THR A 330 12.06 -31.91 5.62
N ASP A 331 11.86 -31.28 6.78
CA ASP A 331 12.94 -30.97 7.72
C ASP A 331 12.41 -30.87 9.15
N LYS A 332 12.64 -31.94 9.91
CA LYS A 332 12.19 -32.06 11.30
C LYS A 332 12.98 -31.19 12.28
N TYR A 333 14.23 -30.85 11.98
CA TYR A 333 15.18 -30.28 12.95
C TYR A 333 15.38 -28.77 12.79
N ARG A 334 14.36 -28.10 12.25
CA ARG A 334 14.32 -26.65 12.06
C ARG A 334 13.42 -25.97 13.12
N PRO A 335 13.78 -24.76 13.63
CA PRO A 335 12.96 -24.05 14.61
C PRO A 335 11.51 -23.82 14.14
N GLU A 336 11.32 -23.44 12.88
CA GLU A 336 10.03 -23.23 12.23
C GLU A 336 9.17 -24.50 12.30
N SER A 337 9.73 -25.66 11.92
CA SER A 337 9.05 -26.96 11.99
C SER A 337 8.61 -27.29 13.41
N CYS A 338 9.45 -27.01 14.40
CA CYS A 338 9.10 -27.20 15.81
C CYS A 338 7.93 -26.30 16.24
N CYS A 339 7.90 -25.03 15.82
CA CYS A 339 6.78 -24.14 16.09
C CYS A 339 5.48 -24.58 15.42
N ILE A 340 5.53 -25.05 14.17
CA ILE A 340 4.37 -25.55 13.44
C ILE A 340 3.77 -26.77 14.14
N ILE A 341 4.62 -27.73 14.53
CA ILE A 341 4.19 -28.92 15.27
C ILE A 341 3.64 -28.54 16.66
N GLY A 342 4.24 -27.55 17.31
CA GLY A 342 3.76 -26.99 18.58
C GLY A 342 2.34 -26.45 18.45
N ASN A 343 2.07 -25.61 17.44
CA ASN A 343 0.75 -25.06 17.15
C ASN A 343 -0.29 -26.15 16.87
N TYR A 344 0.11 -27.22 16.17
CA TYR A 344 -0.76 -28.38 15.95
C TYR A 344 -1.14 -29.10 17.26
N TYR A 345 -0.20 -29.30 18.19
CA TYR A 345 -0.48 -29.91 19.48
C TYR A 345 -1.29 -28.99 20.40
N ASN A 346 -1.07 -27.67 20.34
CA ASN A 346 -1.90 -26.69 21.02
C ASN A 346 -3.35 -26.81 20.55
N LEU A 347 -3.60 -26.82 19.24
CA LEU A 347 -4.96 -26.94 18.70
C LEU A 347 -5.66 -28.26 19.10
N LYS A 348 -4.89 -29.29 19.48
CA LYS A 348 -5.38 -30.56 20.03
C LYS A 348 -5.58 -30.55 21.56
N GLY A 349 -5.35 -29.43 22.23
CA GLY A 349 -5.37 -29.29 23.69
C GLY A 349 -4.20 -29.96 24.41
N GLN A 350 -3.15 -30.37 23.69
CA GLN A 350 -1.99 -31.06 24.27
C GLN A 350 -0.88 -30.06 24.61
N HIS A 351 -1.17 -29.14 25.55
CA HIS A 351 -0.31 -27.99 25.89
C HIS A 351 1.12 -28.39 26.32
N GLU A 352 1.28 -29.46 27.12
CA GLU A 352 2.61 -29.93 27.53
C GLU A 352 3.48 -30.36 26.34
N LYS A 353 2.88 -31.01 25.34
CA LYS A 353 3.58 -31.38 24.12
C LYS A 353 3.89 -30.15 23.28
N ALA A 354 2.97 -29.20 23.17
CA ALA A 354 3.21 -27.94 22.47
C ALA A 354 4.44 -27.21 23.05
N VAL A 355 4.50 -27.05 24.37
CA VAL A 355 5.64 -26.46 25.08
C VAL A 355 6.94 -27.25 24.87
N MET A 356 6.88 -28.59 24.87
CA MET A 356 8.05 -29.42 24.56
C MET A 356 8.63 -29.07 23.17
N TYR A 357 7.78 -28.88 22.16
CA TYR A 357 8.22 -28.52 20.80
C TYR A 357 8.73 -27.08 20.71
N PHE A 358 8.09 -26.11 21.38
CA PHE A 358 8.62 -24.74 21.43
C PHE A 358 9.99 -24.68 22.14
N ARG A 359 10.18 -25.43 23.23
CA ARG A 359 11.49 -25.58 23.88
C ARG A 359 12.53 -26.22 22.98
N ARG A 360 12.14 -27.17 22.11
CA ARG A 360 13.05 -27.74 21.09
C ARG A 360 13.49 -26.68 20.08
N ALA A 361 12.57 -25.83 19.60
CA ALA A 361 12.91 -24.71 18.72
C ALA A 361 13.98 -23.81 19.36
N LEU A 362 13.82 -23.51 20.65
CA LEU A 362 14.73 -22.67 21.43
C LEU A 362 16.11 -23.28 21.69
N LYS A 363 16.23 -24.62 21.66
CA LYS A 363 17.52 -25.32 21.74
C LYS A 363 18.30 -25.22 20.43
N LEU A 364 17.61 -25.08 19.30
CA LEU A 364 18.20 -24.99 17.97
C LEU A 364 18.65 -23.54 17.68
N ASN A 365 17.79 -22.56 17.98
CA ASN A 365 18.08 -21.16 17.76
C ASN A 365 17.31 -20.27 18.76
N LYS A 366 17.82 -19.07 19.05
CA LYS A 366 17.07 -18.01 19.73
C LYS A 366 15.94 -17.53 18.82
N TYR A 367 14.79 -18.19 18.90
CA TYR A 367 13.66 -17.95 18.00
C TYR A 367 12.55 -17.15 18.69
N LEU A 368 12.24 -15.96 18.18
CA LEU A 368 11.25 -15.04 18.77
C LEU A 368 9.86 -15.69 18.89
N SER A 369 9.33 -16.25 17.79
CA SER A 369 7.99 -16.86 17.78
C SER A 369 7.85 -17.97 18.83
N ALA A 370 8.91 -18.74 19.09
CA ALA A 370 8.87 -19.80 20.09
C ALA A 370 8.70 -19.28 21.52
N TRP A 371 9.32 -18.14 21.87
CA TRP A 371 9.13 -17.51 23.18
C TRP A 371 7.70 -16.98 23.34
N THR A 372 7.19 -16.27 22.34
CA THR A 372 5.82 -15.71 22.35
C THR A 372 4.76 -16.81 22.42
N LEU A 373 4.86 -17.84 21.57
CA LEU A 373 3.92 -18.98 21.56
C LEU A 373 3.96 -19.76 22.88
N MET A 374 5.15 -20.00 23.43
CA MET A 374 5.28 -20.67 24.73
C MET A 374 4.68 -19.82 25.87
N GLY A 375 4.78 -18.50 25.81
CA GLY A 375 4.11 -17.59 26.73
C GLY A 375 2.59 -17.76 26.69
N HIS A 376 2.01 -17.86 25.50
CA HIS A 376 0.57 -18.12 25.33
C HIS A 376 0.17 -19.48 25.92
N GLU A 377 0.96 -20.54 25.70
CA GLU A 377 0.67 -21.85 26.32
C GLU A 377 0.67 -21.80 27.85
N TYR A 378 1.62 -21.08 28.45
CA TYR A 378 1.68 -20.96 29.90
C TYR A 378 0.52 -20.16 30.48
N VAL A 379 0.02 -19.16 29.74
CA VAL A 379 -1.22 -18.46 30.08
C VAL A 379 -2.41 -19.42 30.11
N GLU A 380 -2.56 -20.25 29.07
CA GLU A 380 -3.64 -21.26 29.00
C GLU A 380 -3.51 -22.30 30.13
N MET A 381 -2.29 -22.72 30.47
CA MET A 381 -2.02 -23.60 31.61
C MET A 381 -2.12 -22.90 32.98
N LYS A 382 -2.47 -21.61 33.04
CA LYS A 382 -2.52 -20.77 34.25
C LYS A 382 -1.19 -20.68 35.01
N ASN A 383 -0.07 -20.93 34.33
CA ASN A 383 1.27 -20.76 34.86
C ASN A 383 1.78 -19.35 34.53
N THR A 384 1.28 -18.36 35.25
CA THR A 384 1.55 -16.94 35.00
C THR A 384 3.03 -16.57 35.14
N HIS A 385 3.75 -17.17 36.07
CA HIS A 385 5.18 -16.92 36.26
C HIS A 385 6.01 -17.34 35.04
N ALA A 386 5.81 -18.56 34.54
CA ALA A 386 6.52 -19.03 33.35
C ALA A 386 6.12 -18.25 32.09
N ALA A 387 4.86 -17.79 32.01
CA ALA A 387 4.40 -16.94 30.92
C ALA A 387 5.14 -15.59 30.90
N ILE A 388 5.24 -14.90 32.04
CA ILE A 388 5.94 -13.61 32.15
C ILE A 388 7.40 -13.76 31.74
N ASP A 389 8.09 -14.80 32.22
CA ASP A 389 9.48 -15.05 31.85
C ASP A 389 9.64 -15.29 30.35
N ALA A 390 8.72 -16.02 29.73
CA ALA A 390 8.75 -16.28 28.29
C ALA A 390 8.53 -14.99 27.49
N TYR A 391 7.54 -14.17 27.84
CA TYR A 391 7.29 -12.91 27.14
C TYR A 391 8.39 -11.88 27.36
N ARG A 392 8.99 -11.78 28.55
CA ARG A 392 10.15 -10.90 28.77
C ARG A 392 11.31 -11.26 27.84
N ARG A 393 11.62 -12.54 27.71
CA ARG A 393 12.65 -13.00 26.76
C ARG A 393 12.29 -12.71 25.30
N ALA A 394 11.01 -12.74 24.95
CA ALA A 394 10.56 -12.33 23.62
C ALA A 394 10.78 -10.82 23.39
N VAL A 395 10.45 -9.98 24.38
CA VAL A 395 10.69 -8.54 24.36
C VAL A 395 12.19 -8.20 24.30
N ASP A 396 13.03 -8.93 25.04
CA ASP A 396 14.48 -8.75 25.02
C ASP A 396 15.08 -9.04 23.63
N ILE A 397 14.49 -9.98 22.88
CA ILE A 397 14.89 -10.29 21.50
C ILE A 397 14.38 -9.22 20.53
N ASN A 398 13.09 -8.86 20.65
CA ASN A 398 12.48 -7.85 19.81
C ASN A 398 11.56 -6.93 20.64
N PRO A 399 12.04 -5.72 21.00
CA PRO A 399 11.25 -4.76 21.75
C PRO A 399 10.00 -4.25 21.02
N CYS A 400 9.91 -4.45 19.69
CA CYS A 400 8.78 -4.01 18.87
C CYS A 400 7.69 -5.11 18.71
N ASP A 401 7.86 -6.31 19.29
CA ASP A 401 6.84 -7.36 19.18
C ASP A 401 5.63 -7.07 20.10
N TYR A 402 4.59 -6.44 19.53
CA TYR A 402 3.36 -6.10 20.24
C TYR A 402 2.68 -7.31 20.91
N ARG A 403 2.87 -8.54 20.38
CA ARG A 403 2.23 -9.76 20.92
C ARG A 403 2.80 -10.13 22.28
N ALA A 404 4.12 -9.98 22.45
CA ALA A 404 4.78 -10.23 23.72
C ALA A 404 4.37 -9.19 24.78
N TRP A 405 4.25 -7.91 24.39
CA TRP A 405 3.72 -6.86 25.25
C TRP A 405 2.26 -7.10 25.64
N TYR A 406 1.43 -7.50 24.69
CA TYR A 406 0.04 -7.87 24.94
C TYR A 406 -0.08 -9.06 25.90
N GLY A 407 0.73 -10.10 25.67
CA GLY A 407 0.80 -11.29 26.52
C GLY A 407 1.26 -11.00 27.95
N LEU A 408 2.21 -10.06 28.13
CA LEU A 408 2.56 -9.54 29.46
C LEU A 408 1.36 -8.87 30.13
N GLY A 409 0.62 -8.04 29.39
CA GLY A 409 -0.61 -7.42 29.87
C GLY A 409 -1.60 -8.45 30.41
N GLN A 410 -1.90 -9.48 29.62
CA GLN A 410 -2.78 -10.59 30.02
C GLN A 410 -2.26 -11.34 31.25
N ALA A 411 -0.95 -11.65 31.31
CA ALA A 411 -0.37 -12.37 32.44
C ALA A 411 -0.45 -11.56 33.75
N TYR A 412 -0.21 -10.25 33.71
CA TYR A 412 -0.34 -9.36 34.87
C TYR A 412 -1.80 -9.11 35.28
N GLU A 413 -2.72 -9.09 34.31
CA GLU A 413 -4.16 -9.05 34.57
C GLU A 413 -4.61 -10.29 35.36
N MET A 414 -4.17 -11.49 34.95
CA MET A 414 -4.45 -12.74 35.67
C MET A 414 -3.87 -12.77 37.09
N MET A 415 -2.80 -12.04 37.35
CA MET A 415 -2.20 -11.89 38.69
C MET A 415 -2.91 -10.85 39.56
N GLY A 416 -3.94 -10.17 39.05
CA GLY A 416 -4.64 -9.10 39.78
C GLY A 416 -3.81 -7.82 39.90
N MET A 417 -2.91 -7.55 38.95
CA MET A 417 -2.05 -6.37 38.93
C MET A 417 -2.45 -5.39 37.81
N PRO A 418 -3.57 -4.66 37.95
CA PRO A 418 -4.19 -3.90 36.85
C PRO A 418 -3.31 -2.75 36.33
N PHE A 419 -2.53 -2.09 37.20
CA PHE A 419 -1.64 -1.00 36.78
C PHE A 419 -0.50 -1.48 35.89
N TYR A 420 0.06 -2.66 36.19
CA TYR A 420 1.07 -3.29 35.35
C TYR A 420 0.46 -3.78 34.04
N ALA A 421 -0.72 -4.42 34.09
CA ALA A 421 -1.44 -4.83 32.90
C ALA A 421 -1.70 -3.66 31.94
N LEU A 422 -2.22 -2.54 32.46
CA LEU A 422 -2.49 -1.33 31.70
C LEU A 422 -1.22 -0.75 31.06
N TYR A 423 -0.10 -0.75 31.77
CA TYR A 423 1.19 -0.32 31.22
C TYR A 423 1.59 -1.14 30.00
N TYR A 424 1.50 -2.47 30.10
CA TYR A 424 1.89 -3.37 29.00
C TYR A 424 0.89 -3.35 27.85
N PHE A 425 -0.41 -3.20 28.11
CA PHE A 425 -1.40 -2.99 27.04
C PHE A 425 -1.15 -1.68 26.29
N ARG A 426 -0.85 -0.57 26.99
CA ARG A 426 -0.46 0.69 26.33
C ARG A 426 0.78 0.54 25.45
N LYS A 427 1.78 -0.22 25.92
CA LYS A 427 2.97 -0.55 25.11
C LYS A 427 2.60 -1.37 23.88
N SER A 428 1.71 -2.36 23.99
CA SER A 428 1.25 -3.13 22.82
C SER A 428 0.52 -2.27 21.79
N ILE A 429 -0.34 -1.34 22.24
CA ILE A 429 -1.08 -0.39 21.38
C ILE A 429 -0.12 0.59 20.69
N PHE A 430 0.92 1.04 21.39
CA PHE A 430 1.93 1.92 20.79
C PHE A 430 2.55 1.31 19.53
N PHE A 431 2.81 -0.01 19.54
CA PHE A 431 3.39 -0.71 18.39
C PHE A 431 2.35 -1.14 17.35
N LEU A 432 1.08 -1.27 17.70
CA LEU A 432 0.00 -1.60 16.76
C LEU A 432 -1.30 -0.83 17.07
N PRO A 433 -1.35 0.48 16.76
CA PRO A 433 -2.47 1.34 17.14
C PRO A 433 -3.75 1.04 16.36
N ASN A 434 -3.66 0.35 15.23
CA ASN A 434 -4.79 0.07 14.36
C ASN A 434 -5.56 -1.21 14.75
N ASP A 435 -5.09 -1.99 15.73
CA ASP A 435 -5.77 -3.22 16.16
C ASP A 435 -6.78 -2.96 17.28
N SER A 436 -8.07 -2.99 16.92
CA SER A 436 -9.19 -2.83 17.86
C SER A 436 -9.15 -3.78 19.06
N ARG A 437 -8.57 -4.99 18.93
CA ARG A 437 -8.50 -5.98 20.02
C ARG A 437 -7.64 -5.51 21.17
N LEU A 438 -6.56 -4.78 20.86
CA LEU A 438 -5.64 -4.23 21.85
C LEU A 438 -6.31 -3.10 22.64
N TRP A 439 -7.07 -2.24 21.96
CA TRP A 439 -7.87 -1.19 22.60
C TRP A 439 -8.96 -1.76 23.50
N ILE A 440 -9.64 -2.82 23.07
CA ILE A 440 -10.64 -3.51 23.90
C ILE A 440 -9.99 -4.09 25.17
N ALA A 441 -8.80 -4.69 25.05
CA ALA A 441 -8.10 -5.25 26.20
C ALA A 441 -7.61 -4.17 27.18
N MET A 442 -7.23 -3.00 26.69
CA MET A 442 -6.87 -1.86 27.56
C MET A 442 -8.09 -1.24 28.26
N ALA A 443 -9.28 -1.37 27.67
CA ALA A 443 -10.52 -0.81 28.21
C ALA A 443 -11.22 -1.73 29.23
N LYS A 444 -10.83 -3.01 29.29
CA LYS A 444 -11.22 -3.95 30.35
C LYS A 444 -10.43 -3.67 31.61
#